data_AF-A0A2S7P7Y2-F1
#
_entry.id   AF-A0A2S7P7Y2-F1
#
_cell.length_a   1.000
_cell.length_b   1.000
_cell.length_c   1.000
_cell.angle_alpha   90.00
_cell.angle_beta   90.00
_cell.angle_gamma   90.00
#
_symmetry.space_group_name_H-M   'P 1'
#
loop_
_entity.id
_entity.type
_entity.pdbx_description
1 polymer ?
#
loop_
_entity_poly.entity_id
_entity_poly.type
_entity_poly.pdbx_seq_one_letter_code
_entity_poly.pdbx_strand_id
1 'polypeptide(L)'
;MSTTPHPSHSPVPPSKEHSVSDLNSPSHLDSDIELQGHENSENDPHSSKVSAFKSLGLLDRFLAVWILLAMAIGIILGNFVPSTGPALQKGKFVGVSVPIVRYETLHHVFRERKIWVQIGFSIVVNWIVAPLLMLGLAWAFLPDKSGLREGLILVGLARCIAMVLIWTGLAGGDNEYCAILVAINSVLQMVLFAPLAILFLRVISGADATVSYEVVAKSVAVFLGIPLGAAILTRFSLRKLISPTWYDTVFLKFAAPWSLIGLLFTILVLFASQGRQVVHQIVSVVRVAAPLVVYFGVIFFLTLLVTHKLGFGYKLAATQSFTAASNNFELAIAVAVATYGPNSDQALASTVGPLIEVPVLLGLVYVVKAIGRSRGWKD
;
A
#
# COMPACT_ATOMS: atom_id res chain seq x y z
N MET A 1 5.69 71.00 75.02
CA MET A 1 4.71 70.21 75.78
C MET A 1 5.08 68.74 75.56
N SER A 2 5.55 68.07 76.62
CA SER A 2 5.81 66.62 76.81
C SER A 2 6.68 65.86 75.79
N THR A 3 7.53 64.87 76.09
CA THR A 3 8.25 64.27 77.24
C THR A 3 9.18 63.23 76.58
N THR A 4 10.36 62.98 77.13
CA THR A 4 11.27 61.83 76.85
C THR A 4 10.59 60.47 77.12
N PRO A 5 11.14 59.25 76.79
CA PRO A 5 12.58 58.88 76.74
C PRO A 5 13.08 57.81 75.72
N HIS A 6 14.42 57.70 75.70
CA HIS A 6 15.38 56.65 75.22
C HIS A 6 15.15 55.22 75.80
N PRO A 7 15.98 54.15 75.53
CA PRO A 7 17.14 53.95 74.59
C PRO A 7 17.28 52.52 73.93
N SER A 8 18.37 52.37 73.13
CA SER A 8 19.32 51.24 73.00
C SER A 8 18.92 49.86 72.45
N HIS A 9 19.51 49.46 71.29
CA HIS A 9 20.67 48.55 71.21
C HIS A 9 21.24 48.48 69.78
N SER A 10 22.57 48.62 69.65
CA SER A 10 23.43 48.36 68.48
C SER A 10 24.21 47.03 68.72
N PRO A 11 25.02 46.41 67.81
CA PRO A 11 25.56 46.90 66.52
C PRO A 11 25.66 45.91 65.30
N VAL A 12 25.74 46.52 64.09
CA VAL A 12 26.54 46.30 62.83
C VAL A 12 27.65 45.19 62.84
N PRO A 13 28.12 44.57 61.71
CA PRO A 13 28.18 45.08 60.31
C PRO A 13 27.77 44.16 59.13
N PRO A 14 27.84 44.70 57.87
CA PRO A 14 27.35 44.09 56.64
C PRO A 14 28.47 43.49 55.76
N SER A 15 28.11 42.70 54.73
CA SER A 15 28.92 42.59 53.51
C SER A 15 28.12 42.11 52.29
N LYS A 16 27.92 43.05 51.35
CA LYS A 16 27.92 42.88 49.88
C LYS A 16 29.34 42.45 49.45
N GLU A 17 29.69 41.91 48.29
CA GLU A 17 29.09 41.65 46.97
C GLU A 17 30.17 40.89 46.16
N HIS A 18 29.77 40.37 44.99
CA HIS A 18 30.58 40.14 43.78
C HIS A 18 31.38 38.84 43.58
N SER A 19 30.78 38.03 42.70
CA SER A 19 31.36 37.06 41.77
C SER A 19 32.28 37.69 40.70
N VAL A 20 33.41 37.04 40.40
CA VAL A 20 33.85 36.46 39.08
C VAL A 20 35.38 36.24 39.07
N SER A 21 35.81 35.10 38.48
CA SER A 21 37.16 34.71 37.97
C SER A 21 38.30 34.55 39.01
N ASP A 22 39.24 33.59 38.96
CA ASP A 22 39.79 32.78 37.87
C ASP A 22 40.75 31.68 38.45
N LEU A 23 41.11 30.69 37.61
CA LEU A 23 42.40 29.92 37.57
C LEU A 23 42.68 28.64 38.42
N ASN A 24 43.01 27.58 37.64
CA ASN A 24 44.04 26.53 37.79
C ASN A 24 43.94 25.36 38.81
N SER A 25 43.97 24.16 38.23
CA SER A 25 44.22 22.79 38.76
C SER A 25 45.58 22.67 39.52
N PRO A 26 45.95 21.56 40.24
CA PRO A 26 45.62 20.15 39.95
C PRO A 26 45.49 19.15 41.14
N SER A 27 45.16 17.91 40.79
CA SER A 27 45.77 16.65 41.28
C SER A 27 44.99 15.69 42.22
N HIS A 28 44.82 14.48 41.65
CA HIS A 28 45.06 13.15 42.23
C HIS A 28 44.03 12.40 43.11
N LEU A 29 43.78 11.17 42.61
CA LEU A 29 43.60 9.87 43.29
C LEU A 29 42.17 9.37 43.55
N ASP A 30 41.86 8.28 42.82
CA ASP A 30 41.24 7.01 43.26
C ASP A 30 39.86 7.06 43.94
N SER A 31 38.90 6.17 43.71
CA SER A 31 38.80 4.92 42.96
C SER A 31 37.33 4.49 43.01
N ASP A 32 36.91 3.77 41.98
CA ASP A 32 36.07 2.56 42.05
C ASP A 32 34.66 2.52 42.68
N ILE A 33 33.74 2.07 41.80
CA ILE A 33 32.74 1.01 41.97
C ILE A 33 31.35 1.38 42.54
N GLU A 34 30.40 1.35 41.59
CA GLU A 34 29.00 0.93 41.63
C GLU A 34 28.30 0.72 42.99
N LEU A 35 27.17 1.41 43.18
CA LEU A 35 25.92 0.78 43.64
C LEU A 35 24.70 1.69 43.40
N GLN A 36 23.90 1.25 42.42
CA GLN A 36 22.44 1.23 42.33
C GLN A 36 21.60 2.31 43.04
N GLY A 37 20.65 2.87 42.29
CA GLY A 37 19.30 3.05 42.80
C GLY A 37 18.59 4.32 42.36
N HIS A 38 17.66 4.14 41.41
CA HIS A 38 16.43 4.94 41.23
C HIS A 38 16.55 6.45 41.00
N GLU A 39 16.18 6.90 39.80
CA GLU A 39 15.10 7.88 39.66
C GLU A 39 14.57 8.00 38.22
N ASN A 40 13.29 7.67 38.09
CA ASN A 40 12.24 8.26 37.26
C ASN A 40 12.41 8.35 35.72
N SER A 41 11.77 7.36 35.08
CA SER A 41 11.22 7.42 33.73
C SER A 41 10.13 8.50 33.62
N GLU A 42 10.46 9.66 33.06
CA GLU A 42 9.48 10.58 32.49
C GLU A 42 9.21 10.22 31.01
N ASN A 43 7.91 10.21 30.70
CA ASN A 43 7.31 9.88 29.40
C ASN A 43 7.76 10.83 28.28
N ASP A 44 8.40 10.28 27.24
CA ASP A 44 8.47 10.91 25.93
C ASP A 44 7.43 10.24 24.99
N PRO A 45 6.35 10.94 24.55
CA PRO A 45 5.33 10.36 23.67
C PRO A 45 5.77 10.25 22.20
N HIS A 46 6.98 10.68 21.84
CA HIS A 46 7.46 10.64 20.45
C HIS A 46 8.47 9.52 20.19
N SER A 47 8.15 8.29 20.61
CA SER A 47 8.80 7.12 20.02
C SER A 47 8.44 7.04 18.54
N SER A 48 9.41 7.40 17.69
CA SER A 48 9.34 7.35 16.24
C SER A 48 8.86 5.96 15.79
N LYS A 49 7.59 5.88 15.39
CA LYS A 49 6.97 4.64 14.91
C LYS A 49 7.63 4.21 13.61
N VAL A 50 8.56 3.28 13.71
CA VAL A 50 9.24 2.68 12.56
C VAL A 50 8.23 1.76 11.87
N SER A 51 7.77 2.20 10.70
CA SER A 51 7.08 1.35 9.73
C SER A 51 7.89 0.06 9.52
N ALA A 52 7.25 -1.10 9.53
CA ALA A 52 7.89 -2.38 9.20
C ALA A 52 8.54 -2.39 7.80
N PHE A 53 8.20 -1.41 6.96
CA PHE A 53 8.80 -1.13 5.64
C PHE A 53 10.11 -0.32 5.68
N LYS A 54 10.66 -0.02 6.87
CA LYS A 54 11.93 0.71 6.98
C LYS A 54 13.15 -0.22 7.02
N SER A 55 12.97 -1.54 7.16
CA SER A 55 14.07 -2.49 7.40
C SER A 55 14.66 -3.15 6.15
N LEU A 56 14.23 -2.80 4.93
CA LEU A 56 14.88 -3.19 3.68
C LEU A 56 15.15 -1.95 2.82
N GLY A 57 15.97 -1.03 3.36
CA GLY A 57 16.18 0.32 2.80
C GLY A 57 16.71 0.41 1.36
N LEU A 58 17.04 -0.71 0.70
CA LEU A 58 17.45 -0.80 -0.71
C LEU A 58 16.38 -1.47 -1.59
N LEU A 59 15.84 -2.63 -1.18
CA LEU A 59 14.79 -3.33 -1.93
C LEU A 59 13.48 -2.54 -1.94
N ASP A 60 13.05 -2.01 -0.78
CA ASP A 60 11.84 -1.19 -0.68
C ASP A 60 12.03 0.16 -1.37
N ARG A 61 13.24 0.73 -1.28
CA ARG A 61 13.58 2.03 -1.87
C ARG A 61 13.60 2.01 -3.40
N PHE A 62 14.05 0.90 -3.99
CA PHE A 62 14.12 0.72 -5.43
C PHE A 62 13.06 -0.26 -5.95
N LEU A 63 11.98 -0.49 -5.20
CA LEU A 63 10.97 -1.49 -5.53
C LEU A 63 10.38 -1.30 -6.93
N ALA A 64 10.07 -0.07 -7.32
CA ALA A 64 9.61 0.23 -8.68
C ALA A 64 10.64 -0.17 -9.75
N VAL A 65 11.93 0.01 -9.48
CA VAL A 65 13.02 -0.39 -10.38
C VAL A 65 13.12 -1.92 -10.44
N TRP A 66 13.02 -2.61 -9.31
CA TRP A 66 13.03 -4.08 -9.27
C TRP A 66 11.83 -4.69 -9.99
N ILE A 67 10.65 -4.09 -9.88
CA ILE A 67 9.46 -4.49 -10.63
C ILE A 67 9.70 -4.32 -12.14
N LEU A 68 10.19 -3.16 -12.58
CA LEU A 68 10.53 -2.92 -13.99
C LEU A 68 11.60 -3.89 -14.51
N LEU A 69 12.62 -4.17 -13.69
CA LEU A 69 13.67 -5.12 -14.03
C LEU A 69 13.12 -6.56 -14.14
N ALA A 70 12.27 -6.98 -13.20
CA ALA A 70 11.63 -8.29 -13.22
C ALA A 70 10.74 -8.46 -14.46
N MET A 71 10.00 -7.42 -14.84
CA MET A 71 9.19 -7.41 -16.08
C MET A 71 10.09 -7.50 -17.32
N ALA A 72 11.16 -6.70 -17.40
CA ALA A 72 12.09 -6.73 -18.52
C ALA A 72 12.78 -8.09 -18.67
N ILE A 73 13.31 -8.63 -17.57
CA ILE A 73 13.92 -9.96 -17.52
C ILE A 73 12.90 -11.03 -17.91
N GLY A 74 11.67 -10.95 -17.38
CA GLY A 74 10.57 -11.85 -17.75
C GLY A 74 10.31 -11.83 -19.26
N ILE A 75 10.11 -10.66 -19.86
CA ILE A 75 9.86 -10.52 -21.30
C ILE A 75 11.01 -11.08 -22.13
N ILE A 76 12.26 -10.82 -21.74
CA ILE A 76 13.45 -11.35 -22.42
C ILE A 76 13.46 -12.88 -22.33
N LEU A 77 13.35 -13.45 -21.12
CA LEU A 77 13.35 -14.90 -20.91
C LEU A 77 12.21 -15.60 -21.68
N GLY A 78 11.02 -15.01 -21.68
CA GLY A 78 9.85 -15.52 -22.41
C GLY A 78 10.02 -15.50 -23.93
N ASN A 79 10.82 -14.57 -24.46
CA ASN A 79 11.10 -14.48 -25.89
C ASN A 79 12.27 -15.35 -26.35
N PHE A 80 13.32 -15.50 -25.55
CA PHE A 80 14.54 -16.20 -25.96
C PHE A 80 14.61 -17.67 -25.54
N VAL A 81 13.82 -18.10 -24.55
CA VAL A 81 13.83 -19.48 -24.06
C VAL A 81 12.43 -20.10 -24.22
N PRO A 82 12.18 -20.89 -25.30
CA PRO A 82 10.85 -21.43 -25.62
C PRO A 82 10.26 -22.36 -24.54
N SER A 83 11.10 -22.98 -23.71
CA SER A 83 10.71 -23.89 -22.64
C SER A 83 10.29 -23.19 -21.33
N THR A 84 10.47 -21.87 -21.23
CA THR A 84 10.22 -21.11 -20.00
C THR A 84 8.73 -21.08 -19.62
N GLY A 85 7.84 -20.86 -20.59
CA GLY A 85 6.39 -20.82 -20.34
C GLY A 85 5.83 -22.14 -19.78
N PRO A 86 5.97 -23.28 -20.49
CA PRO A 86 5.43 -24.56 -20.04
C PRO A 86 6.09 -25.11 -18.75
N ALA A 87 7.39 -24.85 -18.54
CA ALA A 87 8.09 -25.28 -17.33
C ALA A 87 7.67 -24.48 -16.09
N LEU A 88 7.50 -23.16 -16.23
CA LEU A 88 7.05 -22.30 -15.14
C LEU A 88 5.56 -22.46 -14.80
N GLN A 89 4.72 -22.83 -15.78
CA GLN A 89 3.31 -23.13 -15.53
C GLN A 89 3.08 -24.36 -14.63
N LYS A 90 4.06 -25.28 -14.55
CA LYS A 90 4.02 -26.41 -13.59
C LYS A 90 4.37 -25.98 -12.17
N GLY A 91 5.11 -24.88 -12.00
CA GLY A 91 5.45 -24.29 -10.71
C GLY A 91 4.56 -23.10 -10.35
N LYS A 92 3.26 -23.32 -10.11
CA LYS A 92 2.38 -22.27 -9.58
C LYS A 92 2.71 -22.00 -8.10
N PHE A 93 3.70 -21.15 -7.86
CA PHE A 93 3.88 -20.53 -6.54
C PHE A 93 2.95 -19.33 -6.43
N VAL A 94 2.06 -19.34 -5.42
CA VAL A 94 1.14 -18.24 -5.13
C VAL A 94 1.95 -17.13 -4.45
N GLY A 95 2.16 -16.01 -5.15
CA GLY A 95 2.75 -14.80 -4.58
C GLY A 95 1.81 -14.22 -3.53
N VAL A 96 2.32 -14.01 -2.32
CA VAL A 96 1.52 -13.54 -1.18
C VAL A 96 2.00 -12.14 -0.79
N SER A 97 1.24 -11.12 -1.18
CA SER A 97 1.39 -9.76 -0.67
C SER A 97 0.35 -9.52 0.41
N VAL A 98 0.62 -9.97 1.64
CA VAL A 98 -0.29 -9.76 2.78
C VAL A 98 0.08 -8.46 3.50
N PRO A 99 -0.82 -7.45 3.51
CA PRO A 99 -0.63 -6.27 4.32
C PRO A 99 -0.80 -6.62 5.80
N ILE A 100 0.26 -6.43 6.58
CA ILE A 100 0.24 -6.65 8.04
C ILE A 100 -0.48 -5.46 8.69
N VAL A 101 -1.79 -5.58 8.90
CA VAL A 101 -2.55 -4.58 9.64
C VAL A 101 -2.46 -4.86 11.14
N ARG A 102 -2.03 -3.86 11.91
CA ARG A 102 -2.10 -3.92 13.38
C ARG A 102 -3.53 -3.69 13.84
N TYR A 103 -4.23 -4.78 14.13
CA TYR A 103 -5.61 -4.76 14.63
C TYR A 103 -5.79 -3.98 15.96
N GLU A 104 -4.71 -3.80 16.75
CA GLU A 104 -4.78 -3.07 18.03
C GLU A 104 -5.17 -1.59 17.88
N THR A 105 -4.84 -0.96 16.74
CA THR A 105 -5.18 0.45 16.47
C THR A 105 -6.56 0.59 15.82
N LEU A 106 -7.08 -0.51 15.25
CA LEU A 106 -8.30 -0.55 14.47
C LEU A 106 -9.54 -0.15 15.30
N HIS A 107 -9.58 -0.55 16.58
CA HIS A 107 -10.70 -0.25 17.48
C HIS A 107 -10.81 1.25 17.84
N HIS A 108 -9.68 1.95 17.94
CA HIS A 108 -9.67 3.39 18.21
C HIS A 108 -10.08 4.21 16.98
N VAL A 109 -9.68 3.76 15.80
CA VAL A 109 -9.95 4.43 14.52
C VAL A 109 -11.43 4.28 14.09
N PHE A 110 -12.10 3.18 14.45
CA PHE A 110 -13.53 3.00 14.17
C PHE A 110 -14.48 3.79 15.08
N ARG A 111 -13.98 4.50 16.10
CA ARG A 111 -14.82 5.27 17.04
C ARG A 111 -15.27 6.63 16.49
N GLU A 112 -14.62 7.13 15.44
CA GLU A 112 -14.91 8.45 14.87
C GLU A 112 -15.87 8.37 13.69
N ARG A 113 -17.00 9.10 13.78
CA ARG A 113 -18.01 9.18 12.71
C ARG A 113 -17.44 9.67 11.38
N LYS A 114 -16.42 10.53 11.41
CA LYS A 114 -15.74 11.05 10.21
C LYS A 114 -15.06 9.95 9.40
N ILE A 115 -14.48 8.96 10.07
CA ILE A 115 -13.74 7.88 9.41
C ILE A 115 -14.70 6.92 8.69
N TRP A 116 -15.87 6.66 9.25
CA TRP A 116 -16.93 5.91 8.58
C TRP A 116 -17.43 6.57 7.31
N VAL A 117 -17.57 7.91 7.29
CA VAL A 117 -17.93 8.65 6.07
C VAL A 117 -16.86 8.49 5.00
N GLN A 118 -15.58 8.56 5.38
CA GLN A 118 -14.47 8.37 4.45
C GLN A 118 -14.37 6.94 3.92
N ILE A 119 -14.59 5.94 4.77
CA ILE A 119 -14.66 4.54 4.36
C ILE A 119 -15.83 4.33 3.40
N GLY A 120 -17.02 4.84 3.72
CA GLY A 120 -18.19 4.76 2.86
C GLY A 120 -17.95 5.41 1.48
N PHE A 121 -17.34 6.59 1.47
CA PHE A 121 -16.89 7.23 0.23
C PHE A 121 -15.92 6.34 -0.55
N SER A 122 -14.92 5.77 0.12
CA SER A 122 -13.96 4.86 -0.52
C SER A 122 -14.64 3.65 -1.14
N ILE A 123 -15.59 3.03 -0.43
CA ILE A 123 -16.34 1.87 -0.92
C ILE A 123 -17.11 2.23 -2.19
N VAL A 124 -17.83 3.35 -2.19
CA VAL A 124 -18.59 3.81 -3.37
C VAL A 124 -17.64 4.06 -4.56
N VAL A 125 -16.53 4.76 -4.34
CA VAL A 125 -15.59 5.06 -5.41
C VAL A 125 -14.93 3.78 -5.94
N ASN A 126 -14.49 2.87 -5.08
CA ASN A 126 -13.75 1.68 -5.46
C ASN A 126 -14.64 0.58 -6.07
N TRP A 127 -15.87 0.41 -5.57
CA TRP A 127 -16.72 -0.74 -5.94
C TRP A 127 -17.85 -0.37 -6.90
N ILE A 128 -18.09 0.92 -7.14
CA ILE A 128 -19.11 1.40 -8.07
C ILE A 128 -18.47 2.30 -9.13
N VAL A 129 -17.92 3.45 -8.73
CA VAL A 129 -17.45 4.47 -9.69
C VAL A 129 -16.30 3.94 -10.55
N ALA A 130 -15.27 3.36 -9.93
CA ALA A 130 -14.10 2.86 -10.64
C ALA A 130 -14.43 1.70 -11.60
N PRO A 131 -15.16 0.64 -11.20
CA PRO A 131 -15.63 -0.38 -12.12
C PRO A 131 -16.43 0.16 -13.31
N LEU A 132 -17.37 1.07 -13.06
CA LEU A 132 -18.19 1.67 -14.11
C LEU A 132 -17.36 2.54 -15.06
N LEU A 133 -16.42 3.31 -14.53
CA LEU A 133 -15.49 4.10 -15.34
C LEU A 133 -14.63 3.18 -16.22
N MET A 134 -14.08 2.10 -15.65
CA MET A 134 -13.29 1.14 -16.42
C MET A 134 -14.13 0.48 -17.51
N LEU A 135 -15.36 0.06 -17.20
CA LEU A 135 -16.30 -0.50 -18.17
C LEU A 135 -16.55 0.48 -19.32
N GLY A 136 -16.87 1.74 -19.00
CA GLY A 136 -17.10 2.77 -20.01
C GLY A 136 -15.89 3.02 -20.91
N LEU A 137 -14.70 3.09 -20.31
CA LEU A 137 -13.44 3.25 -21.07
C LEU A 137 -13.11 2.01 -21.92
N ALA A 138 -13.39 0.80 -21.41
CA ALA A 138 -13.16 -0.42 -22.14
C ALA A 138 -14.07 -0.49 -23.39
N TRP A 139 -15.32 -0.06 -23.28
CA TRP A 139 -16.21 0.05 -24.45
C TRP A 139 -15.83 1.19 -25.41
N ALA A 140 -15.38 2.33 -24.88
CA ALA A 140 -14.98 3.48 -25.70
C ALA A 140 -13.69 3.24 -26.51
N PHE A 141 -12.69 2.58 -25.91
CA PHE A 141 -11.38 2.40 -26.53
C PHE A 141 -11.20 1.03 -27.24
N LEU A 142 -11.99 0.02 -26.86
CA LEU A 142 -11.90 -1.34 -27.41
C LEU A 142 -13.25 -1.86 -27.92
N PRO A 143 -13.96 -1.12 -28.82
CA PRO A 143 -15.25 -1.56 -29.35
C PRO A 143 -15.12 -2.83 -30.22
N ASP A 144 -14.01 -2.97 -30.94
CA ASP A 144 -13.73 -4.05 -31.90
C ASP A 144 -12.98 -5.25 -31.31
N LYS A 145 -12.53 -5.16 -30.05
CA LYS A 145 -11.69 -6.18 -29.39
C LYS A 145 -12.32 -6.65 -28.07
N SER A 146 -13.30 -7.54 -28.17
CA SER A 146 -14.02 -8.08 -27.01
C SER A 146 -13.10 -8.73 -25.97
N GLY A 147 -12.12 -9.54 -26.39
CA GLY A 147 -11.20 -10.20 -25.46
C GLY A 147 -10.33 -9.21 -24.65
N LEU A 148 -9.77 -8.19 -25.30
CA LEU A 148 -9.00 -7.15 -24.60
C LEU A 148 -9.91 -6.32 -23.67
N ARG A 149 -11.15 -6.04 -24.11
CA ARG A 149 -12.16 -5.31 -23.33
C ARG A 149 -12.53 -6.06 -22.06
N GLU A 150 -12.79 -7.37 -22.15
CA GLU A 150 -13.11 -8.22 -21.00
C GLU A 150 -11.96 -8.29 -20.00
N GLY A 151 -10.71 -8.43 -20.47
CA GLY A 151 -9.52 -8.39 -19.62
C GLY A 151 -9.37 -7.06 -18.89
N LEU A 152 -9.62 -5.94 -19.59
CA LEU A 152 -9.59 -4.61 -19.00
C LEU A 152 -10.71 -4.40 -17.94
N ILE A 153 -11.89 -4.97 -18.17
CA ILE A 153 -12.98 -4.96 -17.16
C ILE A 153 -12.56 -5.76 -15.92
N LEU A 154 -11.97 -6.96 -16.07
CA LEU A 154 -11.45 -7.75 -14.95
C LEU A 154 -10.42 -6.97 -14.12
N VAL A 155 -9.52 -6.25 -14.81
CA VAL A 155 -8.56 -5.34 -14.16
C VAL A 155 -9.29 -4.27 -13.33
N GLY A 156 -10.31 -3.61 -13.90
CA GLY A 156 -11.06 -2.56 -13.21
C GLY A 156 -11.77 -3.03 -11.94
N LEU A 157 -12.21 -4.29 -11.92
CA LEU A 157 -12.85 -4.94 -10.78
C LEU A 157 -11.86 -5.32 -9.68
N ALA A 158 -10.59 -5.57 -10.02
CA ALA A 158 -9.56 -5.94 -9.06
C ALA A 158 -9.02 -4.68 -8.36
N ARG A 159 -9.30 -4.54 -7.07
CA ARG A 159 -8.86 -3.44 -6.21
C ARG A 159 -7.50 -3.74 -5.58
N CYS A 160 -6.61 -2.74 -5.59
CA CYS A 160 -5.26 -2.89 -5.04
C CYS A 160 -5.26 -3.14 -3.53
N ILE A 161 -4.38 -4.03 -3.07
CA ILE A 161 -4.20 -4.41 -1.66
C ILE A 161 -2.76 -4.20 -1.15
N ALA A 162 -1.82 -3.85 -2.02
CA ALA A 162 -0.40 -3.77 -1.65
C ALA A 162 0.27 -2.53 -2.22
N MET A 163 0.35 -2.42 -3.55
CA MET A 163 1.09 -1.35 -4.23
C MET A 163 0.64 0.07 -3.83
N VAL A 164 -0.65 0.23 -3.48
CA VAL A 164 -1.23 1.47 -2.98
C VAL A 164 -0.51 2.05 -1.74
N LEU A 165 0.05 1.21 -0.86
CA LEU A 165 0.80 1.67 0.31
C LEU A 165 2.07 2.41 -0.09
N ILE A 166 2.72 1.97 -1.18
CA ILE A 166 3.95 2.58 -1.68
C ILE A 166 3.63 3.96 -2.27
N TRP A 167 2.62 4.05 -3.14
CA TRP A 167 2.20 5.32 -3.75
C TRP A 167 1.76 6.33 -2.69
N THR A 168 0.97 5.86 -1.72
CA THR A 168 0.52 6.68 -0.59
C THR A 168 1.71 7.17 0.23
N GLY A 169 2.66 6.29 0.58
CA GLY A 169 3.86 6.66 1.32
C GLY A 169 4.73 7.68 0.58
N LEU A 170 4.94 7.49 -0.73
CA LEU A 170 5.74 8.41 -1.56
C LEU A 170 5.08 9.79 -1.73
N ALA A 171 3.75 9.81 -1.82
CA ALA A 171 2.94 11.03 -1.89
C ALA A 171 2.86 11.79 -0.56
N GLY A 172 3.24 11.16 0.55
CA GLY A 172 3.08 11.72 1.89
C GLY A 172 1.63 11.66 2.38
N GLY A 173 0.88 10.63 1.96
CA GLY A 173 -0.46 10.33 2.46
C GLY A 173 -0.46 9.65 3.84
N ASP A 174 -1.66 9.34 4.33
CA ASP A 174 -1.84 8.60 5.58
C ASP A 174 -1.71 7.08 5.35
N ASN A 175 -0.66 6.47 5.88
CA ASN A 175 -0.37 5.04 5.75
C ASN A 175 -1.23 4.16 6.67
N GLU A 176 -1.61 4.65 7.86
CA GLU A 176 -2.46 3.89 8.78
C GLU A 176 -3.87 3.76 8.19
N TYR A 177 -4.40 4.88 7.68
CA TYR A 177 -5.67 4.90 6.96
C TYR A 177 -5.63 4.06 5.68
N CYS A 178 -4.53 4.13 4.91
CA CYS A 178 -4.35 3.29 3.73
C CYS A 178 -4.41 1.80 4.07
N ALA A 179 -3.77 1.37 5.16
CA ALA A 179 -3.79 -0.02 5.59
C ALA A 179 -5.21 -0.50 5.95
N ILE A 180 -6.03 0.38 6.53
CA ILE A 180 -7.45 0.09 6.82
C ILE A 180 -8.24 -0.09 5.52
N LEU A 181 -8.09 0.84 4.56
CA LEU A 181 -8.76 0.72 3.26
C LEU A 181 -8.36 -0.54 2.51
N VAL A 182 -7.08 -0.89 2.57
CA VAL A 182 -6.53 -2.13 2.02
C VAL A 182 -7.18 -3.37 2.64
N ALA A 183 -7.33 -3.42 3.97
CA ALA A 183 -8.00 -4.54 4.64
C ALA A 183 -9.47 -4.66 4.21
N ILE A 184 -10.19 -3.54 4.17
CA ILE A 184 -11.59 -3.49 3.74
C ILE A 184 -11.73 -3.94 2.29
N ASN A 185 -10.89 -3.41 1.39
CA ASN A 185 -10.88 -3.80 -0.02
C ASN A 185 -10.52 -5.27 -0.20
N SER A 186 -9.62 -5.84 0.62
CA SER A 186 -9.29 -7.26 0.56
C SER A 186 -10.50 -8.15 0.87
N VAL A 187 -11.25 -7.81 1.93
CA VAL A 187 -12.48 -8.54 2.30
C VAL A 187 -13.56 -8.37 1.25
N LEU A 188 -13.82 -7.12 0.83
CA LEU A 188 -14.82 -6.82 -0.20
C LEU A 188 -14.47 -7.51 -1.52
N GLN A 189 -13.20 -7.58 -1.90
CA GLN A 189 -12.75 -8.27 -3.10
C GLN A 189 -12.99 -9.77 -3.05
N MET A 190 -12.82 -10.39 -1.89
CA MET A 190 -13.11 -11.81 -1.73
C MET A 190 -14.60 -12.13 -1.99
N VAL A 191 -15.49 -11.21 -1.63
CA VAL A 191 -16.94 -11.40 -1.72
C VAL A 191 -17.53 -10.88 -3.03
N LEU A 192 -17.13 -9.68 -3.46
CA LEU A 192 -17.76 -8.93 -4.55
C LEU A 192 -17.11 -9.17 -5.90
N PHE A 193 -15.86 -9.64 -5.97
CA PHE A 193 -15.17 -9.78 -7.24
C PHE A 193 -15.88 -10.74 -8.19
N ALA A 194 -16.23 -11.95 -7.72
CA ALA A 194 -16.91 -12.93 -8.57
C ALA A 194 -18.33 -12.48 -8.99
N PRO A 195 -19.21 -11.98 -8.09
CA PRO A 195 -20.50 -11.41 -8.48
C PRO A 195 -20.37 -10.27 -9.50
N LEU A 196 -19.46 -9.32 -9.28
CA LEU A 196 -19.28 -8.19 -10.17
C LEU A 196 -18.67 -8.60 -11.52
N ALA A 197 -17.78 -9.60 -11.55
CA ALA A 197 -17.26 -10.14 -12.80
C ALA A 197 -18.39 -10.70 -13.67
N ILE A 198 -19.32 -11.45 -13.07
CA ILE A 198 -20.50 -11.97 -13.79
C ILE A 198 -21.41 -10.83 -14.25
N LEU A 199 -21.71 -9.87 -13.38
CA LEU A 199 -22.54 -8.72 -13.72
C LEU A 199 -21.95 -7.92 -14.90
N PHE A 200 -20.67 -7.54 -14.82
CA PHE A 200 -20.05 -6.66 -15.80
C PHE A 200 -19.76 -7.36 -17.13
N LEU A 201 -19.28 -8.61 -17.09
CA LEU A 201 -18.92 -9.35 -18.31
C LEU A 201 -20.16 -9.96 -18.96
N ARG A 202 -20.96 -10.69 -18.21
CA ARG A 202 -22.08 -11.48 -18.77
C ARG A 202 -23.35 -10.66 -18.94
N VAL A 203 -23.75 -9.91 -17.91
CA VAL A 203 -25.02 -9.17 -17.94
C VAL A 203 -24.89 -7.87 -18.72
N ILE A 204 -23.86 -7.08 -18.46
CA ILE A 204 -23.71 -5.76 -19.09
C ILE A 204 -23.00 -5.86 -20.45
N SER A 205 -21.88 -6.58 -20.53
CA SER A 205 -21.10 -6.64 -21.77
C SER A 205 -21.54 -7.72 -22.75
N GLY A 206 -22.47 -8.59 -22.35
CA GLY A 206 -22.99 -9.68 -23.20
C GLY A 206 -21.94 -10.71 -23.59
N ALA A 207 -20.88 -10.88 -22.80
CA ALA A 207 -19.85 -11.89 -23.06
C ALA A 207 -20.47 -13.30 -23.03
N ASP A 208 -19.93 -14.20 -23.86
CA ASP A 208 -20.38 -15.59 -23.95
C ASP A 208 -20.28 -16.31 -22.58
N ALA A 209 -20.94 -17.45 -22.46
CA ALA A 209 -21.04 -18.23 -21.21
C ALA A 209 -19.70 -18.82 -20.70
N THR A 210 -18.55 -18.37 -21.23
CA THR A 210 -17.20 -18.78 -20.83
C THR A 210 -16.85 -18.35 -19.40
N VAL A 211 -17.41 -17.23 -18.92
CA VAL A 211 -17.20 -16.77 -17.54
C VAL A 211 -18.11 -17.51 -16.56
N SER A 212 -17.55 -18.52 -15.91
CA SER A 212 -18.22 -19.25 -14.83
C SER A 212 -17.96 -18.59 -13.47
N TYR A 213 -19.03 -18.35 -12.71
CA TYR A 213 -18.94 -17.85 -11.34
C TYR A 213 -18.04 -18.74 -10.48
N GLU A 214 -18.15 -20.06 -10.64
CA GLU A 214 -17.38 -21.04 -9.88
C GLU A 214 -15.87 -20.90 -10.14
N VAL A 215 -15.47 -20.70 -11.40
CA VAL A 215 -14.05 -20.54 -11.78
C VAL A 215 -13.49 -19.26 -11.20
N VAL A 216 -14.22 -18.15 -11.30
CA VAL A 216 -13.80 -16.86 -10.75
C VAL A 216 -13.73 -16.92 -9.22
N ALA A 217 -14.75 -17.45 -8.55
CA ALA A 217 -14.80 -17.56 -7.10
C ALA A 217 -13.69 -18.47 -6.55
N LYS A 218 -13.44 -19.64 -7.16
CA LYS A 218 -12.32 -20.51 -6.79
C LYS A 218 -10.97 -19.82 -6.99
N SER A 219 -10.81 -19.09 -8.08
CA SER A 219 -9.57 -18.35 -8.36
C SER A 219 -9.31 -17.28 -7.30
N VAL A 220 -10.33 -16.50 -6.93
CA VAL A 220 -10.25 -15.51 -5.84
C VAL A 220 -9.97 -16.17 -4.50
N ALA A 221 -10.65 -17.27 -4.18
CA ALA A 221 -10.45 -18.01 -2.93
C ALA A 221 -9.03 -18.59 -2.83
N VAL A 222 -8.48 -19.14 -3.91
CA VAL A 222 -7.11 -19.67 -3.91
C VAL A 222 -6.08 -18.55 -3.86
N PHE A 223 -6.29 -17.48 -4.63
CA PHE A 223 -5.30 -16.40 -4.76
C PHE A 223 -5.27 -15.47 -3.55
N LEU A 224 -6.42 -15.19 -2.94
CA LEU A 224 -6.55 -14.25 -1.83
C LEU A 224 -7.01 -14.93 -0.53
N GLY A 225 -7.98 -15.85 -0.64
CA GLY A 225 -8.58 -16.54 0.51
C GLY A 225 -7.59 -17.43 1.27
N ILE A 226 -6.87 -18.32 0.58
CA ILE A 226 -5.90 -19.22 1.21
C ILE A 226 -4.76 -18.42 1.88
N PRO A 227 -4.10 -17.46 1.20
CA PRO A 227 -3.05 -16.69 1.85
C PRO A 227 -3.52 -15.84 3.04
N LEU A 228 -4.72 -15.25 2.95
CA LEU A 228 -5.30 -14.50 4.06
C LEU A 228 -5.62 -15.43 5.24
N GLY A 229 -6.25 -16.57 4.97
CA GLY A 229 -6.56 -17.58 5.98
C GLY A 229 -5.30 -18.12 6.66
N ALA A 230 -4.25 -18.41 5.89
CA ALA A 230 -2.94 -18.79 6.41
C ALA A 230 -2.34 -17.68 7.27
N ALA A 231 -2.34 -16.43 6.81
CA ALA A 231 -1.81 -15.30 7.57
C ALA A 231 -2.55 -15.09 8.92
N ILE A 232 -3.88 -15.20 8.91
CA ILE A 232 -4.72 -15.13 10.11
C ILE A 232 -4.40 -16.29 11.06
N LEU A 233 -4.37 -17.52 10.56
CA LEU A 233 -4.09 -18.71 11.36
C LEU A 233 -2.69 -18.66 11.98
N THR A 234 -1.68 -18.26 11.20
CA THR A 234 -0.31 -18.09 11.66
C THR A 234 -0.25 -16.99 12.73
N ARG A 235 -0.93 -15.84 12.53
CA ARG A 235 -0.97 -14.76 13.52
C ARG A 235 -1.57 -15.22 14.85
N PHE A 236 -2.73 -15.88 14.82
CA PHE A 236 -3.38 -16.33 16.05
C PHE A 236 -2.61 -17.46 16.74
N SER A 237 -2.13 -18.44 15.98
CA SER A 237 -1.38 -19.58 16.52
C SER A 237 -0.04 -19.14 17.12
N LEU A 238 0.79 -18.37 16.40
CA LEU A 238 2.13 -18.00 16.87
C LEU A 238 2.07 -16.98 18.02
N ARG A 239 1.13 -16.04 18.00
CA ARG A 239 0.97 -15.09 19.14
C ARG A 239 0.51 -15.80 20.41
N LYS A 240 -0.30 -16.85 20.29
CA LYS A 240 -0.79 -17.63 21.44
C LYS A 240 0.23 -18.66 21.94
N LEU A 241 0.97 -19.30 21.04
CA LEU A 241 1.89 -20.40 21.37
C LEU A 241 3.29 -19.92 21.79
N ILE A 242 3.81 -18.85 21.20
CA ILE A 242 5.20 -18.39 21.45
C ILE A 242 5.20 -17.12 22.30
N SER A 243 4.85 -15.98 21.68
CA SER A 243 4.67 -14.69 22.36
C SER A 243 4.30 -13.63 21.33
N PRO A 244 3.47 -12.62 21.69
CA PRO A 244 3.23 -11.45 20.85
C PRO A 244 4.51 -10.68 20.48
N THR A 245 5.47 -10.54 21.40
CA THR A 245 6.70 -9.79 21.16
C THR A 245 7.61 -10.51 20.17
N TRP A 246 7.73 -11.84 20.27
CA TRP A 246 8.52 -12.63 19.33
C TRP A 246 7.92 -12.61 17.92
N TYR A 247 6.58 -12.66 17.81
CA TYR A 247 5.90 -12.54 16.52
C TYR A 247 6.25 -11.21 15.83
N ASP A 248 6.14 -10.08 16.54
CA ASP A 248 6.38 -8.76 15.96
C ASP A 248 7.87 -8.49 15.66
N THR A 249 8.78 -8.99 16.50
CA THR A 249 10.21 -8.66 16.41
C THR A 249 11.05 -9.64 15.59
N VAL A 250 10.64 -10.91 15.51
CA VAL A 250 11.39 -11.98 14.83
C VAL A 250 10.64 -12.45 13.59
N PHE A 251 9.43 -12.99 13.78
CA PHE A 251 8.68 -13.61 12.67
C PHE A 251 8.32 -12.60 11.57
N LEU A 252 7.79 -11.43 11.93
CA LEU A 252 7.42 -10.42 10.94
C LEU A 252 8.64 -9.88 10.18
N LYS A 253 9.77 -9.66 10.86
CA LYS A 253 11.01 -9.19 10.21
C LYS A 253 11.58 -10.24 9.25
N PHE A 254 11.43 -11.52 9.59
CA PHE A 254 11.82 -12.62 8.71
C PHE A 254 10.87 -12.77 7.51
N ALA A 255 9.54 -12.71 7.73
CA ALA A 255 8.53 -12.96 6.70
C ALA A 255 8.39 -11.81 5.68
N ALA A 256 8.62 -10.55 6.08
CA ALA A 256 8.47 -9.39 5.21
C ALA A 256 9.32 -9.45 3.91
N PRO A 257 10.63 -9.77 3.95
CA PRO A 257 11.43 -9.95 2.73
C PRO A 257 10.90 -11.03 1.78
N TRP A 258 10.38 -12.14 2.31
CA TRP A 258 9.88 -13.25 1.48
C TRP A 258 8.62 -12.88 0.71
N SER A 259 7.77 -12.02 1.26
CA SER A 259 6.60 -11.49 0.55
C SER A 259 7.02 -10.71 -0.70
N LEU A 260 8.03 -9.83 -0.55
CA LEU A 260 8.56 -9.03 -1.65
C LEU A 260 9.25 -9.87 -2.72
N ILE A 261 10.08 -10.84 -2.30
CA ILE A 261 10.73 -11.78 -3.22
C ILE A 261 9.69 -12.62 -3.97
N GLY A 262 8.67 -13.10 -3.26
CA GLY A 262 7.55 -13.84 -3.85
C GLY A 262 6.80 -13.01 -4.89
N LEU A 263 6.52 -11.74 -4.60
CA LEU A 263 5.92 -10.80 -5.54
C LEU A 263 6.77 -10.63 -6.81
N LEU A 264 8.06 -10.31 -6.65
CA LEU A 264 8.97 -10.13 -7.79
C LEU A 264 9.12 -11.41 -8.61
N PHE A 265 9.16 -12.56 -7.95
CA PHE A 265 9.17 -13.87 -8.61
C PHE A 265 7.89 -14.11 -9.39
N THR A 266 6.71 -13.86 -8.82
CA THR A 266 5.43 -13.98 -9.52
C THR A 266 5.37 -13.07 -10.73
N ILE A 267 5.81 -11.81 -10.62
CA ILE A 267 5.89 -10.87 -11.74
C ILE A 267 6.82 -11.43 -12.83
N LEU A 268 8.03 -11.87 -12.47
CA LEU A 268 8.98 -12.46 -13.42
C LEU A 268 8.36 -13.66 -14.15
N VAL A 269 7.74 -14.58 -13.42
CA VAL A 269 7.10 -15.78 -13.99
C VAL A 269 5.94 -15.41 -14.92
N LEU A 270 5.09 -14.47 -14.52
CA LEU A 270 3.98 -14.00 -15.34
C LEU A 270 4.49 -13.41 -16.65
N PHE A 271 5.42 -12.46 -16.60
CA PHE A 271 5.98 -11.83 -17.80
C PHE A 271 6.85 -12.78 -18.61
N ALA A 272 7.48 -13.79 -18.00
CA ALA A 272 8.17 -14.84 -18.74
C ALA A 272 7.20 -15.76 -19.47
N SER A 273 6.03 -16.05 -18.89
CA SER A 273 5.00 -16.84 -19.56
C SER A 273 4.28 -16.07 -20.68
N GLN A 274 4.14 -14.75 -20.54
CA GLN A 274 3.38 -13.87 -21.43
C GLN A 274 4.24 -13.02 -22.38
N GLY A 275 5.57 -13.00 -22.19
CA GLY A 275 6.46 -12.05 -22.83
C GLY A 275 6.46 -12.12 -24.35
N ARG A 276 6.27 -13.32 -24.91
CA ARG A 276 6.16 -13.52 -26.35
C ARG A 276 4.87 -12.89 -26.91
N GLN A 277 3.74 -13.02 -26.21
CA GLN A 277 2.49 -12.35 -26.60
C GLN A 277 2.58 -10.83 -26.51
N VAL A 278 3.20 -10.30 -25.45
CA VAL A 278 3.42 -8.84 -25.29
C VAL A 278 4.17 -8.26 -26.48
N VAL A 279 5.22 -8.95 -26.96
CA VAL A 279 6.02 -8.48 -28.11
C VAL A 279 5.29 -8.66 -29.44
N HIS A 280 4.71 -9.83 -29.70
CA HIS A 280 4.03 -10.08 -30.99
C HIS A 280 2.71 -9.31 -31.15
N GLN A 281 2.05 -8.94 -30.06
CA GLN A 281 0.80 -8.18 -30.08
C GLN A 281 0.96 -6.74 -29.58
N ILE A 282 2.03 -6.06 -30.01
CA ILE A 282 2.31 -4.68 -29.55
C ILE A 282 1.15 -3.70 -29.82
N VAL A 283 0.39 -3.91 -30.91
CA VAL A 283 -0.79 -3.10 -31.22
C VAL A 283 -1.87 -3.28 -30.14
N SER A 284 -2.11 -4.51 -29.68
CA SER A 284 -3.03 -4.80 -28.59
C SER A 284 -2.56 -4.14 -27.29
N VAL A 285 -1.25 -4.19 -27.00
CA VAL A 285 -0.65 -3.55 -25.82
C VAL A 285 -0.89 -2.04 -25.82
N VAL A 286 -0.61 -1.37 -26.93
CA VAL A 286 -0.81 0.09 -27.06
C VAL A 286 -2.29 0.45 -26.95
N ARG A 287 -3.19 -0.35 -27.55
CA ARG A 287 -4.64 -0.14 -27.45
C ARG A 287 -5.17 -0.28 -26.02
N VAL A 288 -4.61 -1.19 -25.22
CA VAL A 288 -4.97 -1.35 -23.79
C VAL A 288 -4.34 -0.25 -22.93
N ALA A 289 -3.16 0.25 -23.30
CA ALA A 289 -2.49 1.31 -22.56
C ALA A 289 -3.28 2.62 -22.54
N ALA A 290 -3.88 3.01 -23.66
CA ALA A 290 -4.64 4.26 -23.76
C ALA A 290 -5.79 4.38 -22.74
N PRO A 291 -6.75 3.43 -22.62
CA PRO A 291 -7.81 3.52 -21.62
C PRO A 291 -7.27 3.41 -20.19
N LEU A 292 -6.18 2.68 -19.93
CA LEU A 292 -5.57 2.60 -18.59
C LEU A 292 -5.00 3.95 -18.15
N VAL A 293 -4.26 4.65 -19.02
CA VAL A 293 -3.73 5.99 -18.71
C VAL A 293 -4.87 6.96 -18.40
N VAL A 294 -5.93 6.93 -19.21
CA VAL A 294 -7.13 7.77 -19.00
C VAL A 294 -7.82 7.39 -17.70
N TYR A 295 -8.01 6.10 -17.43
CA TYR A 295 -8.64 5.59 -16.22
C TYR A 295 -7.90 6.09 -14.98
N PHE A 296 -6.58 5.86 -14.88
CA PHE A 296 -5.78 6.24 -13.73
C PHE A 296 -5.79 7.76 -13.51
N GLY A 297 -5.63 8.54 -14.58
CA GLY A 297 -5.69 10.00 -14.48
C GLY A 297 -7.06 10.48 -14.00
N VAL A 298 -8.13 10.05 -14.68
CA VAL A 298 -9.50 10.52 -14.40
C VAL A 298 -9.93 10.12 -12.98
N ILE A 299 -9.80 8.86 -12.59
CA ILE A 299 -10.27 8.42 -11.27
C ILE A 299 -9.46 9.06 -10.15
N PHE A 300 -8.14 9.25 -10.36
CA PHE A 300 -7.29 9.91 -9.38
C PHE A 300 -7.70 11.36 -9.18
N PHE A 301 -7.78 12.16 -10.25
CA PHE A 301 -8.12 13.58 -10.15
C PHE A 301 -9.58 13.80 -9.73
N LEU A 302 -10.51 12.95 -10.16
CA LEU A 302 -11.89 12.98 -9.72
C LEU A 302 -11.98 12.75 -8.21
N THR A 303 -11.32 11.71 -7.70
CA THR A 303 -11.29 11.41 -6.28
C THR A 303 -10.61 12.52 -5.48
N LEU A 304 -9.49 13.05 -5.97
CA LEU A 304 -8.76 14.14 -5.34
C LEU A 304 -9.61 15.41 -5.25
N LEU A 305 -10.32 15.76 -6.33
CA LEU A 305 -11.18 16.94 -6.38
C LEU A 305 -12.38 16.80 -5.44
N VAL A 306 -13.04 15.64 -5.44
CA VAL A 306 -14.21 15.40 -4.58
C VAL A 306 -13.79 15.40 -3.11
N THR A 307 -12.70 14.71 -2.75
CA THR A 307 -12.19 14.70 -1.37
C THR A 307 -11.74 16.08 -0.91
N HIS A 308 -11.12 16.87 -1.79
CA HIS A 308 -10.81 18.27 -1.50
C HIS A 308 -12.07 19.12 -1.24
N LYS A 309 -13.11 18.98 -2.07
CA LYS A 309 -14.40 19.68 -1.88
C LYS A 309 -15.14 19.25 -0.62
N LEU A 310 -14.99 18.00 -0.20
CA LEU A 310 -15.52 17.48 1.07
C LEU A 310 -14.69 17.93 2.29
N GLY A 311 -13.63 18.72 2.09
CA GLY A 311 -12.81 19.26 3.16
C GLY A 311 -11.86 18.25 3.79
N PHE A 312 -11.47 17.19 3.07
CA PHE A 312 -10.50 16.24 3.57
C PHE A 312 -9.10 16.86 3.53
N GLY A 313 -8.30 16.59 4.57
CA GLY A 313 -6.88 16.97 4.63
C GLY A 313 -6.07 16.33 3.51
N TYR A 314 -4.93 16.93 3.17
CA TYR A 314 -4.06 16.46 2.08
C TYR A 314 -3.74 14.97 2.20
N LYS A 315 -3.33 14.52 3.40
CA LYS A 315 -2.95 13.12 3.62
C LYS A 315 -4.06 12.14 3.25
N LEU A 316 -5.28 12.42 3.70
CA LEU A 316 -6.44 11.55 3.47
C LEU A 316 -6.90 11.61 2.01
N ALA A 317 -6.92 12.81 1.40
CA ALA A 317 -7.28 12.99 0.00
C ALA A 317 -6.30 12.26 -0.94
N ALA A 318 -4.99 12.35 -0.67
CA ALA A 318 -3.97 11.61 -1.40
C ALA A 318 -4.16 10.09 -1.24
N THR A 319 -4.32 9.59 -0.01
CA THR A 319 -4.56 8.16 0.26
C THR A 319 -5.79 7.64 -0.49
N GLN A 320 -6.91 8.37 -0.44
CA GLN A 320 -8.15 7.99 -1.14
C GLN A 320 -7.94 7.95 -2.66
N SER A 321 -7.26 8.95 -3.20
CA SER A 321 -7.03 9.05 -4.65
C SER A 321 -6.16 7.92 -5.19
N PHE A 322 -5.09 7.55 -4.47
CA PHE A 322 -4.28 6.38 -4.84
C PHE A 322 -5.04 5.07 -4.62
N THR A 323 -5.85 4.96 -3.57
CA THR A 323 -6.68 3.77 -3.35
C THR A 323 -7.69 3.59 -4.47
N ALA A 324 -8.32 4.67 -4.93
CA ALA A 324 -9.27 4.66 -6.03
C ALA A 324 -8.60 4.38 -7.40
N ALA A 325 -7.38 4.86 -7.62
CA ALA A 325 -6.67 4.67 -8.88
C ALA A 325 -5.99 3.30 -9.03
N SER A 326 -5.53 2.70 -7.93
CA SER A 326 -4.71 1.48 -8.01
C SER A 326 -5.56 0.22 -8.21
N ASN A 327 -5.05 -0.74 -8.98
CA ASN A 327 -5.71 -2.02 -9.25
C ASN A 327 -4.87 -3.21 -8.76
N ASN A 328 -5.48 -4.40 -8.64
CA ASN A 328 -4.78 -5.64 -8.33
C ASN A 328 -4.64 -6.50 -9.60
N PHE A 329 -3.56 -6.24 -10.32
CA PHE A 329 -3.26 -6.94 -11.56
C PHE A 329 -2.98 -8.43 -11.38
N GLU A 330 -2.37 -8.82 -10.27
CA GLU A 330 -2.09 -10.22 -10.00
C GLU A 330 -3.37 -11.05 -9.94
N LEU A 331 -4.38 -10.55 -9.22
CA LEU A 331 -5.69 -11.22 -9.17
C LEU A 331 -6.37 -11.21 -10.54
N ALA A 332 -6.35 -10.08 -11.25
CA ALA A 332 -6.96 -9.97 -12.57
C ALA A 332 -6.34 -10.97 -13.56
N ILE A 333 -5.00 -11.06 -13.59
CA ILE A 333 -4.26 -12.02 -14.40
C ILE A 333 -4.60 -13.45 -13.98
N ALA A 334 -4.59 -13.75 -12.67
CA ALA A 334 -4.91 -15.09 -12.18
C ALA A 334 -6.30 -15.55 -12.62
N VAL A 335 -7.31 -14.68 -12.50
CA VAL A 335 -8.69 -14.97 -12.94
C VAL A 335 -8.78 -15.08 -14.46
N ALA A 336 -8.14 -14.17 -15.20
CA ALA A 336 -8.15 -14.20 -16.66
C ALA A 336 -7.51 -15.49 -17.20
N VAL A 337 -6.35 -15.89 -16.66
CA VAL A 337 -5.66 -17.14 -17.02
C VAL A 337 -6.48 -18.36 -16.62
N ALA A 338 -7.14 -18.35 -15.46
CA ALA A 338 -7.97 -19.47 -15.02
C ALA A 338 -9.26 -19.63 -15.84
N THR A 339 -9.81 -18.52 -16.34
CA THR A 339 -11.10 -18.51 -17.06
C THR A 339 -10.91 -18.70 -18.57
N TYR A 340 -9.92 -18.02 -19.16
CA TYR A 340 -9.73 -17.95 -20.62
C TYR A 340 -8.44 -18.62 -21.10
N GLY A 341 -7.56 -19.01 -20.16
CA GLY A 341 -6.26 -19.59 -20.47
C GLY A 341 -5.15 -18.54 -20.57
N PRO A 342 -3.88 -18.98 -20.47
CA PRO A 342 -2.73 -18.09 -20.43
C PRO A 342 -2.47 -17.38 -21.75
N ASN A 343 -2.86 -17.94 -22.89
CA ASN A 343 -2.60 -17.34 -24.21
C ASN A 343 -3.79 -16.49 -24.71
N SER A 344 -4.69 -16.07 -23.81
CA SER A 344 -5.88 -15.31 -24.17
C SER A 344 -5.63 -13.81 -24.24
N ASP A 345 -6.41 -13.10 -25.03
CA ASP A 345 -6.37 -11.63 -25.09
C ASP A 345 -6.71 -11.01 -23.72
N GLN A 346 -7.57 -11.65 -22.93
CA GLN A 346 -7.93 -11.25 -21.57
C GLN A 346 -6.72 -11.28 -20.62
N ALA A 347 -5.92 -12.35 -20.69
CA ALA A 347 -4.69 -12.50 -19.92
C ALA A 347 -3.63 -11.48 -20.35
N LEU A 348 -3.50 -11.23 -21.67
CA LEU A 348 -2.63 -10.18 -22.21
C LEU A 348 -3.03 -8.80 -21.69
N ALA A 349 -4.30 -8.41 -21.82
CA ALA A 349 -4.80 -7.11 -21.34
C ALA A 349 -4.55 -6.92 -19.84
N SER A 350 -4.73 -7.98 -19.05
CA SER A 350 -4.43 -7.96 -17.61
C SER A 350 -2.93 -7.79 -17.31
N THR A 351 -2.07 -8.37 -18.15
CA THR A 351 -0.59 -8.29 -18.03
C THR A 351 -0.03 -6.94 -18.46
N VAL A 352 -0.70 -6.23 -19.38
CA VAL A 352 -0.31 -4.87 -19.79
C VAL A 352 -0.49 -3.87 -18.63
N GLY A 353 -1.44 -4.15 -17.74
CA GLY A 353 -1.76 -3.36 -16.57
C GLY A 353 -0.56 -2.80 -15.79
N PRO A 354 0.29 -3.65 -15.18
CA PRO A 354 1.46 -3.20 -14.41
C PRO A 354 2.46 -2.36 -15.21
N LEU A 355 2.60 -2.60 -16.53
CA LEU A 355 3.48 -1.81 -17.39
C LEU A 355 3.05 -0.35 -17.46
N ILE A 356 1.74 -0.09 -17.34
CA ILE A 356 1.15 1.25 -17.44
C ILE A 356 0.91 1.85 -16.05
N GLU A 357 0.42 1.06 -15.10
CA GLU A 357 0.09 1.54 -13.74
C GLU A 357 1.33 2.13 -13.06
N VAL A 358 2.44 1.38 -13.02
CA VAL A 358 3.65 1.77 -12.28
C VAL A 358 4.16 3.16 -12.71
N PRO A 359 4.41 3.45 -14.00
CA PRO A 359 4.88 4.78 -14.40
C PRO A 359 3.81 5.87 -14.21
N VAL A 360 2.53 5.58 -14.47
CA VAL A 360 1.46 6.59 -14.35
C VAL A 360 1.23 6.98 -12.89
N LEU A 361 1.09 6.01 -11.98
CA LEU A 361 0.88 6.30 -10.56
C LEU A 361 2.10 6.97 -9.94
N LEU A 362 3.32 6.58 -10.33
CA LEU A 362 4.53 7.28 -9.92
C LEU A 362 4.53 8.74 -10.41
N GLY A 363 4.11 8.98 -11.65
CA GLY A 363 3.90 10.35 -12.16
C GLY A 363 2.90 11.14 -11.31
N LEU A 364 1.76 10.53 -10.98
CA LEU A 364 0.73 11.15 -10.15
C LEU A 364 1.20 11.47 -8.72
N VAL A 365 2.13 10.69 -8.16
CA VAL A 365 2.80 11.02 -6.89
C VAL A 365 3.52 12.37 -6.98
N TYR A 366 4.28 12.61 -8.04
CA TYR A 366 4.96 13.90 -8.22
C TYR A 366 3.96 15.04 -8.44
N VAL A 367 2.92 14.79 -9.24
CA VAL A 367 1.87 15.78 -9.51
C VAL A 367 1.12 16.18 -8.24
N VAL A 368 0.66 15.23 -7.43
CA VAL A 368 -0.11 15.55 -6.21
C VAL A 368 0.75 16.30 -5.19
N LYS A 369 2.04 15.97 -5.07
CA LYS A 369 2.97 16.71 -4.21
C LYS A 369 3.17 18.14 -4.69
N ALA A 370 3.27 18.36 -6.01
CA ALA A 370 3.36 19.69 -6.57
C ALA A 370 2.07 20.50 -6.32
N ILE A 371 0.89 19.87 -6.45
CA ILE A 371 -0.40 20.48 -6.13
C ILE A 371 -0.48 20.84 -4.64
N GLY A 372 -0.11 19.92 -3.75
CA GLY A 372 -0.12 20.14 -2.29
C GLY A 372 0.78 21.30 -1.87
N ARG A 373 2.01 21.38 -2.44
CA ARG A 373 2.95 22.48 -2.19
C ARG A 373 2.46 23.83 -2.72
N SER A 374 2.00 23.88 -3.97
CA SER A 374 1.56 25.12 -4.62
C SER A 374 0.31 25.72 -3.99
N ARG A 375 -0.60 24.88 -3.48
CA ARG A 375 -1.85 25.32 -2.84
C ARG A 375 -1.74 25.47 -1.32
N GLY A 376 -0.58 25.17 -0.72
CA GLY A 376 -0.42 25.17 0.74
C GLY A 376 -1.44 24.28 1.45
N TRP A 377 -1.81 23.14 0.85
CA TRP A 377 -2.87 22.27 1.36
C TRP A 377 -2.43 21.66 2.70
N LYS A 378 -3.11 22.04 3.78
CA LYS A 378 -2.87 21.54 5.14
C LYS A 378 -3.70 20.27 5.42
N ASP A 379 -3.27 19.53 6.44
CA ASP A 379 -3.96 18.35 6.95
C ASP A 379 -5.20 18.71 7.78
#